data_AF-A0A537JUG9-F1
#
_entry.id   AF-A0A537JUG9-F1
#
_cell.length_a   1.000
_cell.length_b   1.000
_cell.length_c   1.000
_cell.angle_alpha   90.00
_cell.angle_beta   90.00
_cell.angle_gamma   90.00
#
_symmetry.space_group_name_H-M   'P 1'
#
loop_
_entity.id
_entity.type
_entity.pdbx_description
1 polymer ?
#
loop_
_entity_poly.entity_id
_entity_poly.type
_entity_poly.pdbx_seq_one_letter_code
_entity_poly.pdbx_strand_id
1 'polypeptide(L)'
;NGSIINVTSIAGKISNTPLGPYTASKHALEAISECLAQEVKPFNIRVAIVEPGIIDTQMARNISHGGVSIYPQPNRFGGLFVASLKTPTSATLVADKILEIANSDGWQLRHPVGPDAAPFLHWRASMTDEQWVDWNAMNDEEWYNAVETSFGLNAREEAPINS
;
A
#
# COMPACT_ATOMS: atom_id res chain seq x y z
N ASN A 1 8.88 -27.53 -11.30
CA ASN A 1 7.94 -26.39 -11.12
C ASN A 1 8.69 -25.26 -10.47
N GLY A 2 8.76 -24.10 -11.14
CA GLY A 2 9.41 -22.90 -10.61
C GLY A 2 8.37 -21.82 -10.31
N SER A 3 8.64 -20.97 -9.33
CA SER A 3 7.85 -19.77 -9.07
C SER A 3 8.77 -18.58 -8.83
N ILE A 4 8.33 -17.42 -9.30
CA ILE A 4 8.94 -16.12 -9.05
C ILE A 4 7.91 -15.31 -8.24
N ILE A 5 8.28 -14.91 -7.04
CA ILE A 5 7.38 -14.18 -6.13
C ILE A 5 7.97 -12.79 -5.90
N ASN A 6 7.32 -11.77 -6.46
CA ASN A 6 7.71 -10.38 -6.28
C ASN A 6 6.85 -9.74 -5.19
N VAL A 7 7.50 -9.02 -4.26
CA VAL A 7 6.81 -8.29 -3.18
C VAL A 7 6.70 -6.82 -3.57
N THR A 8 5.51 -6.40 -3.98
CA THR A 8 5.17 -5.03 -4.35
C THR A 8 4.65 -4.26 -3.13
N SER A 9 3.45 -3.72 -3.23
CA SER A 9 2.68 -2.97 -2.23
C SER A 9 1.35 -2.59 -2.90
N ILE A 10 0.29 -2.34 -2.13
CA ILE A 10 -0.89 -1.64 -2.67
C ILE A 10 -0.54 -0.29 -3.31
N ALA A 11 0.60 0.31 -2.96
CA ALA A 11 1.17 1.49 -3.63
C ALA A 11 1.61 1.24 -5.09
N GLY A 12 1.55 0.00 -5.57
CA GLY A 12 1.66 -0.35 -6.99
C GLY A 12 0.41 -0.06 -7.81
N LYS A 13 -0.70 0.30 -7.15
CA LYS A 13 -1.98 0.69 -7.78
C LYS A 13 -2.59 1.96 -7.19
N ILE A 14 -2.15 2.36 -6.01
CA ILE A 14 -2.57 3.58 -5.32
C ILE A 14 -1.39 4.54 -5.29
N SER A 15 -1.58 5.77 -5.74
CA SER A 15 -0.55 6.81 -5.69
C SER A 15 -1.02 7.97 -4.82
N ASN A 16 -0.22 8.31 -3.82
CA ASN A 16 -0.48 9.40 -2.90
C ASN A 16 0.81 10.16 -2.59
N THR A 17 0.67 11.45 -2.31
CA THR A 17 1.74 12.26 -1.72
C THR A 17 1.91 11.88 -0.24
N PRO A 18 3.15 11.86 0.31
CA PRO A 18 4.42 12.24 -0.32
C PRO A 18 5.17 11.11 -1.06
N LEU A 19 4.53 9.96 -1.31
CA LEU A 19 5.20 8.74 -1.76
C LEU A 19 5.50 8.66 -3.27
N GLY A 20 5.49 9.76 -4.01
CA GLY A 20 5.61 9.74 -5.49
C GLY A 20 6.71 8.83 -6.06
N PRO A 21 7.98 8.95 -5.62
CA PRO A 21 9.05 8.05 -6.06
C PRO A 21 8.82 6.57 -5.68
N TYR A 22 8.28 6.33 -4.48
CA TYR A 22 7.98 4.98 -4.00
C TYR A 22 6.84 4.35 -4.81
N THR A 23 5.71 5.05 -4.99
CA THR A 23 4.56 4.55 -5.74
C THR A 23 4.93 4.31 -7.20
N ALA A 24 5.72 5.21 -7.81
CA ALA A 24 6.26 5.01 -9.15
C ALA A 24 7.09 3.71 -9.26
N SER A 25 8.00 3.47 -8.31
CA SER A 25 8.80 2.23 -8.30
C SER A 25 7.93 0.97 -8.16
N LYS A 26 6.86 1.03 -7.35
CA LYS A 26 5.95 -0.10 -7.13
C LYS A 26 5.03 -0.33 -8.33
N HIS A 27 4.56 0.72 -9.00
CA HIS A 27 3.82 0.58 -10.27
C HIS A 27 4.72 -0.03 -11.36
N ALA A 28 5.99 0.38 -11.44
CA ALA A 28 6.93 -0.21 -12.37
C ALA A 28 7.15 -1.71 -12.09
N LEU A 29 7.27 -2.09 -10.81
CA LEU A 29 7.42 -3.49 -10.42
C LEU A 29 6.16 -4.33 -10.71
N GLU A 30 4.96 -3.77 -10.52
CA GLU A 30 3.70 -4.41 -10.95
C GLU A 30 3.71 -4.70 -12.46
N ALA A 31 4.02 -3.68 -13.26
CA ALA A 31 4.05 -3.79 -14.72
C ALA A 31 5.08 -4.83 -15.20
N ILE A 32 6.31 -4.77 -14.68
CA ILE A 32 7.36 -5.73 -15.03
C ILE A 32 6.96 -7.15 -14.62
N SER A 33 6.34 -7.31 -13.44
CA SER A 33 5.91 -8.64 -12.96
C SER A 33 4.79 -9.23 -13.82
N GLU A 34 3.85 -8.40 -14.29
CA GLU A 34 2.77 -8.83 -15.18
C GLU A 34 3.31 -9.21 -16.57
N CYS A 35 4.23 -8.44 -17.14
CA CYS A 35 4.92 -8.81 -18.38
C CYS A 35 5.68 -10.13 -18.22
N LEU A 36 6.47 -10.26 -17.15
CA LEU A 36 7.22 -11.48 -16.86
C LEU A 36 6.29 -12.69 -16.73
N ALA A 37 5.13 -12.53 -16.09
CA ALA A 37 4.13 -13.59 -15.98
C ALA A 37 3.67 -14.10 -17.36
N GLN A 38 3.50 -13.21 -18.33
CA GLN A 38 3.12 -13.57 -19.71
C GLN A 38 4.26 -14.29 -20.42
N GLU A 39 5.49 -13.79 -20.28
CA GLU A 39 6.69 -14.35 -20.92
C GLU A 39 7.02 -15.76 -20.43
N VAL A 40 6.91 -16.01 -19.12
CA VAL A 40 7.41 -17.25 -18.52
C VAL A 40 6.34 -18.35 -18.40
N LYS A 41 5.07 -18.01 -18.62
CA LYS A 41 3.95 -18.97 -18.54
C LYS A 41 4.07 -20.16 -19.50
N PRO A 42 4.50 -20.02 -20.78
CA PRO A 42 4.73 -21.16 -21.68
C PRO A 42 5.78 -22.16 -21.17
N PHE A 43 6.66 -21.72 -20.27
CA PHE A 43 7.70 -22.56 -19.65
C PHE A 43 7.24 -23.19 -18.33
N ASN A 44 5.95 -23.10 -18.00
CA ASN A 44 5.36 -23.59 -16.75
C ASN A 44 6.03 -22.98 -15.49
N ILE A 45 6.47 -21.73 -15.59
CA ILE A 45 6.96 -20.92 -14.47
C ILE A 45 5.83 -19.99 -14.05
N ARG A 46 5.55 -19.94 -12.75
CA ARG A 46 4.51 -19.07 -12.19
C ARG A 46 5.12 -17.77 -11.72
N VAL A 47 4.42 -16.66 -11.91
CA VAL A 47 4.76 -15.38 -11.29
C VAL A 47 3.62 -14.98 -10.38
N ALA A 48 3.98 -14.58 -9.16
CA ALA A 48 3.04 -14.05 -8.19
C ALA A 48 3.53 -12.70 -7.67
N ILE A 49 2.57 -11.82 -7.43
CA ILE A 49 2.75 -10.46 -6.95
C ILE A 49 2.05 -10.39 -5.59
N VAL A 50 2.85 -10.24 -4.55
CA VAL A 50 2.36 -10.03 -3.19
C VAL A 50 2.24 -8.53 -2.97
N GLU A 51 1.04 -8.05 -2.63
CA GLU A 51 0.69 -6.63 -2.49
C GLU A 51 0.37 -6.29 -1.01
N PRO A 52 1.38 -6.07 -0.14
CA PRO A 52 1.12 -5.68 1.23
C PRO A 52 0.48 -4.30 1.35
N GLY A 53 -0.42 -4.16 2.33
CA GLY A 53 -0.87 -2.88 2.88
C GLY A 53 0.14 -2.28 3.86
N ILE A 54 -0.33 -1.64 4.92
CA ILE A 54 0.51 -1.09 5.99
C ILE A 54 0.96 -2.24 6.91
N ILE A 55 2.25 -2.57 6.86
CA ILE A 55 2.90 -3.58 7.69
C ILE A 55 3.84 -2.89 8.69
N ASP A 56 3.81 -3.31 9.96
CA ASP A 56 4.69 -2.77 10.99
C ASP A 56 6.14 -3.14 10.71
N THR A 57 6.85 -2.20 10.11
CA THR A 57 8.24 -2.27 9.70
C THR A 57 8.90 -0.92 9.99
N GLN A 58 10.23 -0.86 9.96
CA GLN A 58 10.95 0.40 10.10
C GLN A 58 10.51 1.44 9.03
N MET A 59 10.14 1.00 7.83
CA MET A 59 9.64 1.90 6.77
C MET A 59 8.34 2.59 7.21
N ALA A 60 7.37 1.83 7.73
CA ALA A 60 6.10 2.39 8.19
C ALA A 60 6.31 3.36 9.36
N ARG A 61 7.19 3.02 10.30
CA ARG A 61 7.55 3.89 11.43
C ARG A 61 8.23 5.18 10.97
N ASN A 62 9.11 5.11 9.97
CA ASN A 62 9.73 6.32 9.42
C ASN A 62 8.69 7.26 8.77
N ILE A 63 7.69 6.69 8.09
CA ILE A 63 6.59 7.47 7.50
C ILE A 63 5.72 8.12 8.59
N SER A 64 5.53 7.44 9.74
CA SER A 64 4.75 7.97 10.86
C SER A 64 5.35 9.20 11.55
N HIS A 65 6.56 9.63 11.17
CA HIS A 65 7.22 10.81 11.71
C HIS A 65 7.01 12.11 10.92
N GLY A 66 6.15 12.07 9.89
CA GLY A 66 5.81 13.25 9.09
C GLY A 66 7.05 13.96 8.51
N GLY A 67 6.89 15.21 8.10
CA GLY A 67 8.01 16.04 7.64
C GLY A 67 7.64 17.52 7.58
N VAL A 68 8.62 18.40 7.74
CA VAL A 68 8.39 19.84 7.60
C VAL A 68 8.09 20.15 6.13
N SER A 69 6.84 20.54 5.85
CA SER A 69 6.39 20.87 4.50
C SER A 69 5.34 21.98 4.54
N ILE A 70 5.31 22.80 3.49
CA ILE A 70 4.20 23.73 3.24
C ILE A 70 2.94 23.00 2.75
N TYR A 71 3.11 21.77 2.29
CA TYR A 71 2.02 20.92 1.86
C TYR A 71 1.47 20.12 3.05
N PRO A 72 0.15 19.96 3.20
CA PRO A 72 -0.42 19.30 4.37
C PRO A 72 -0.29 17.77 4.33
N GLN A 73 -0.11 17.17 3.14
CA GLN A 73 -0.21 15.73 2.96
C GLN A 73 0.87 14.91 3.69
N PRO A 74 2.14 15.32 3.81
CA PRO A 74 3.13 14.62 4.62
C PRO A 74 2.68 14.41 6.07
N ASN A 75 2.08 15.42 6.70
CA ASN A 75 1.59 15.33 8.09
C ASN A 75 0.34 14.46 8.18
N ARG A 76 -0.63 14.65 7.28
CA ARG A 76 -1.84 13.81 7.19
C ARG A 76 -1.50 12.32 7.02
N PHE A 77 -0.56 12.05 6.12
CA PHE A 77 -0.12 10.69 5.83
C PHE A 77 0.68 10.09 6.99
N GLY A 78 1.51 10.89 7.66
CA GLY A 78 2.16 10.49 8.91
C GLY A 78 1.15 10.11 9.99
N GLY A 79 0.13 10.95 10.24
CA GLY A 79 -0.95 10.69 11.19
C GLY A 79 -1.76 9.43 10.86
N LEU A 80 -2.02 9.16 9.57
CA LEU A 80 -2.63 7.90 9.13
C LEU A 80 -1.77 6.68 9.51
N PHE A 81 -0.45 6.76 9.33
CA PHE A 81 0.47 5.69 9.71
C PHE A 81 0.55 5.53 11.23
N VAL A 82 0.57 6.63 12.00
CA VAL A 82 0.47 6.58 13.47
C VAL A 82 -0.80 5.82 13.88
N ALA A 83 -1.96 6.21 13.33
CA ALA A 83 -3.24 5.59 13.64
C ALA A 83 -3.27 4.09 13.29
N SER A 84 -2.74 3.73 12.10
CA SER A 84 -2.67 2.34 11.65
C SER A 84 -1.74 1.49 12.51
N LEU A 85 -0.58 2.02 12.92
CA LEU A 85 0.42 1.29 13.72
C LEU A 85 -0.01 1.03 15.18
N LYS A 86 -1.11 1.62 15.65
CA LYS A 86 -1.72 1.24 16.94
C LYS A 86 -2.27 -0.19 16.94
N THR A 87 -2.66 -0.69 15.77
CA THR A 87 -3.09 -2.07 15.57
C THR A 87 -2.15 -2.71 14.54
N PRO A 88 -0.90 -2.98 14.92
CA PRO A 88 0.16 -3.29 13.96
C PRO A 88 -0.10 -4.61 13.24
N THR A 89 -0.04 -4.57 11.91
CA THR A 89 -0.07 -5.78 11.07
C THR A 89 1.33 -6.40 11.03
N SER A 90 1.46 -7.65 11.48
CA SER A 90 2.74 -8.36 11.50
C SER A 90 3.25 -8.68 10.09
N ALA A 91 4.57 -8.54 9.89
CA ALA A 91 5.26 -9.00 8.69
C ALA A 91 5.13 -10.52 8.45
N THR A 92 4.81 -11.30 9.48
CA THR A 92 4.55 -12.74 9.37
C THR A 92 3.42 -13.03 8.38
N LEU A 93 2.39 -12.18 8.26
CA LEU A 93 1.31 -12.40 7.29
C LEU A 93 1.82 -12.39 5.83
N VAL A 94 2.81 -11.55 5.54
CA VAL A 94 3.46 -11.52 4.21
C VAL A 94 4.29 -12.78 4.01
N ALA A 95 5.05 -13.20 5.04
CA ALA A 95 5.84 -14.42 4.99
C ALA A 95 4.97 -15.67 4.78
N ASP A 96 3.86 -15.79 5.51
CA ASP A 96 2.91 -16.88 5.41
C ASP A 96 2.28 -16.93 4.01
N LYS A 97 1.91 -15.78 3.44
CA LYS A 97 1.39 -15.71 2.07
C LYS A 97 2.44 -16.15 1.04
N ILE A 98 3.69 -15.74 1.19
CA ILE A 98 4.78 -16.18 0.30
C ILE A 98 4.94 -17.71 0.38
N LEU A 99 4.92 -18.27 1.59
CA LEU A 99 5.01 -19.72 1.80
C LEU A 99 3.83 -20.47 1.17
N GLU A 100 2.60 -19.94 1.32
CA GLU A 100 1.40 -20.47 0.68
C GLU A 100 1.54 -20.49 -0.85
N ILE A 101 1.96 -19.37 -1.45
CA ILE A 101 2.15 -19.26 -2.91
C ILE A 101 3.21 -20.24 -3.40
N ALA A 102 4.33 -20.35 -2.69
CA ALA A 102 5.44 -21.26 -3.02
C ALA A 102 4.99 -22.73 -3.02
N ASN A 103 4.10 -23.11 -2.10
CA ASN A 103 3.58 -24.47 -1.95
C ASN A 103 2.31 -24.75 -2.78
N SER A 104 1.74 -23.74 -3.43
CA SER A 104 0.54 -23.90 -4.28
C SER A 104 0.89 -24.20 -5.74
N ASP A 105 -0.07 -24.75 -6.48
CA ASP A 105 0.00 -24.87 -7.95
C ASP A 105 -0.85 -23.80 -8.67
N GLY A 106 -1.34 -22.80 -7.93
CA GLY A 106 -2.23 -21.76 -8.43
C GLY A 106 -1.55 -20.76 -9.38
N TRP A 107 -2.28 -20.31 -10.40
CA TRP A 107 -1.86 -19.30 -11.37
C TRP A 107 -2.32 -17.88 -11.04
N GLN A 108 -2.83 -17.66 -9.83
CA GLN A 108 -3.26 -16.34 -9.39
C GLN A 108 -2.06 -15.39 -9.36
N LEU A 109 -2.13 -14.32 -10.17
CA LEU A 109 -1.04 -13.37 -10.30
C LEU A 109 -0.91 -12.45 -9.09
N ARG A 110 -2.03 -11.99 -8.49
CA ARG A 110 -2.01 -10.92 -7.48
C ARG A 110 -2.61 -11.35 -6.15
N HIS A 111 -1.91 -11.01 -5.07
CA HIS A 111 -2.20 -11.41 -3.70
C HIS A 111 -2.10 -10.22 -2.74
N PRO A 112 -3.20 -9.47 -2.52
CA PRO A 112 -3.26 -8.45 -1.46
C PRO A 112 -3.07 -9.09 -0.08
N VAL A 113 -2.22 -8.48 0.76
CA VAL A 113 -1.91 -9.00 2.11
C VAL A 113 -2.04 -7.92 3.16
N GLY A 114 -2.78 -8.22 4.23
CA GLY A 114 -3.09 -7.30 5.32
C GLY A 114 -4.57 -6.98 5.36
N PRO A 115 -5.09 -6.58 6.54
CA PRO A 115 -6.52 -6.28 6.72
C PRO A 115 -6.97 -5.05 5.91
N ASP A 116 -6.04 -4.17 5.56
CA ASP A 116 -6.26 -2.90 4.88
C ASP A 116 -6.05 -2.99 3.37
N ALA A 117 -5.28 -3.96 2.88
CA ALA A 117 -4.85 -4.04 1.48
C ALA A 117 -6.03 -4.12 0.51
N ALA A 118 -6.90 -5.12 0.65
CA ALA A 118 -8.05 -5.28 -0.25
C ALA A 118 -9.09 -4.15 -0.11
N PRO A 119 -9.47 -3.69 1.10
CA PRO A 119 -10.34 -2.54 1.28
C PRO A 119 -9.82 -1.26 0.61
N PHE A 120 -8.54 -0.92 0.78
CA PHE A 120 -7.98 0.29 0.14
C PHE A 120 -7.95 0.19 -1.38
N LEU A 121 -7.60 -0.97 -1.92
CA LEU A 121 -7.63 -1.19 -3.37
C LEU A 121 -9.05 -1.03 -3.92
N HIS A 122 -10.06 -1.58 -3.25
CA HIS A 122 -11.45 -1.43 -3.66
C HIS A 122 -11.92 0.02 -3.57
N TRP A 123 -11.58 0.71 -2.49
CA TRP A 123 -11.92 2.11 -2.27
C TRP A 123 -11.29 3.03 -3.33
N ARG A 124 -10.01 2.84 -3.67
CA ARG A 124 -9.39 3.59 -4.78
C ARG A 124 -10.09 3.28 -6.11
N ALA A 125 -10.44 2.03 -6.36
CA ALA A 125 -11.11 1.62 -7.60
C ALA A 125 -12.56 2.12 -7.71
N SER A 126 -13.21 2.49 -6.61
CA SER A 126 -14.56 3.07 -6.62
C SER A 126 -14.60 4.57 -6.96
N MET A 127 -13.45 5.19 -7.22
CA MET A 127 -13.33 6.62 -7.54
C MET A 127 -12.81 6.85 -8.95
N THR A 128 -13.23 7.96 -9.55
CA THR A 128 -12.52 8.54 -10.70
C THR A 128 -11.18 9.13 -10.27
N ASP A 129 -10.33 9.44 -11.24
CA ASP A 129 -9.04 10.08 -10.97
C ASP A 129 -9.23 11.50 -10.43
N GLU A 130 -10.24 12.24 -10.89
CA GLU A 130 -10.58 13.56 -10.38
C GLU A 130 -11.05 13.49 -8.92
N GLN A 131 -11.90 12.53 -8.58
CA GLN A 131 -12.34 12.31 -7.19
C GLN A 131 -11.16 11.97 -6.28
N TRP A 132 -10.20 11.19 -6.79
CA TRP A 132 -8.97 10.88 -6.05
C TRP A 132 -8.11 12.13 -5.82
N VAL A 133 -7.96 12.98 -6.84
CA VAL A 133 -7.22 14.25 -6.74
C VAL A 133 -7.91 15.19 -5.75
N ASP A 134 -9.23 15.36 -5.87
CA ASP A 134 -10.03 16.23 -5.00
C ASP A 134 -9.94 15.78 -3.53
N TRP A 135 -10.05 14.47 -3.27
CA TRP A 135 -9.86 13.90 -1.94
C TRP A 135 -8.51 14.30 -1.32
N ASN A 136 -7.42 14.21 -2.09
CA ASN A 136 -6.08 14.53 -1.60
C ASN A 136 -5.78 16.04 -1.58
N ALA A 137 -6.68 16.87 -2.13
CA ALA A 137 -6.61 18.32 -2.16
C ALA A 137 -7.51 19.02 -1.12
N MET A 138 -8.37 18.27 -0.41
CA MET A 138 -9.21 18.78 0.69
C MET A 138 -8.41 19.58 1.73
N ASN A 139 -9.08 20.45 2.48
CA ASN A 139 -8.46 21.06 3.66
C ASN A 139 -8.30 20.02 4.80
N ASP A 140 -7.56 20.36 5.85
CA ASP A 140 -7.21 19.40 6.91
C ASP A 140 -8.45 18.83 7.61
N GLU A 141 -9.38 19.70 7.99
CA GLU A 141 -10.59 19.31 8.70
C GLU A 141 -11.47 18.36 7.86
N GLU A 142 -11.69 18.70 6.59
CA GLU A 142 -12.42 17.85 5.66
C GLU A 142 -11.74 16.48 5.49
N TRP A 143 -10.42 16.48 5.29
CA TRP A 143 -9.68 15.25 5.07
C TRP A 143 -9.73 14.32 6.29
N TYR A 144 -9.50 14.86 7.50
CA TYR A 144 -9.55 14.05 8.72
C TYR A 144 -10.94 13.45 8.96
N ASN A 145 -12.00 14.24 8.78
CA ASN A 145 -13.38 13.75 8.92
C ASN A 145 -13.69 12.68 7.87
N ALA A 146 -13.18 12.84 6.65
CA ALA A 146 -13.38 11.90 5.57
C ALA A 146 -12.65 10.57 5.84
N VAL A 147 -11.43 10.60 6.38
CA VAL A 147 -10.68 9.41 6.82
C VAL A 147 -11.38 8.68 7.96
N GLU A 148 -11.85 9.41 8.98
CA GLU A 148 -12.60 8.83 10.09
C GLU A 148 -13.89 8.17 9.62
N THR A 149 -14.63 8.83 8.73
CA THR A 149 -15.88 8.31 8.15
C THR A 149 -15.63 7.08 7.26
N SER A 150 -14.56 7.08 6.47
CA SER A 150 -14.31 6.03 5.46
C SER A 150 -13.63 4.80 6.05
N PHE A 151 -12.79 4.97 7.07
CA PHE A 151 -11.94 3.91 7.59
C PHE A 151 -12.08 3.68 9.09
N GLY A 152 -12.82 4.52 9.83
CA GLY A 152 -12.87 4.46 11.29
C GLY A 152 -11.53 4.78 11.95
N LEU A 153 -10.62 5.46 11.23
CA LEU A 153 -9.28 5.79 11.70
C LEU A 153 -9.21 7.26 12.11
N ASN A 154 -8.75 7.52 13.33
CA ASN A 154 -8.45 8.88 13.76
C ASN A 154 -7.01 9.24 13.38
N ALA A 155 -6.84 9.87 12.22
CA ALA A 155 -5.54 10.32 11.70
C ALA A 155 -5.11 11.72 12.21
N ARG A 156 -5.87 12.34 13.14
CA ARG A 156 -5.57 13.67 13.68
C ARG A 156 -4.42 13.68 14.68
N GLU A 157 -3.97 12.51 15.12
CA GLU A 157 -2.80 12.44 15.98
C GLU A 157 -1.57 12.93 15.24
N GLU A 158 -0.92 13.95 15.81
CA GLU A 158 0.28 14.53 15.24
C GLU A 158 1.37 13.46 15.15
N ALA A 159 1.79 13.18 13.91
CA ALA A 159 3.03 12.48 13.64
C ALA A 159 4.17 13.23 14.36
N PRO A 160 4.89 12.60 15.30
CA PRO A 160 5.99 13.26 15.98
C PRO A 160 7.05 13.64 14.94
N ILE A 161 7.31 14.94 14.80
CA ILE A 161 8.27 15.49 13.83
C ILE A 161 9.66 14.94 14.16
N ASN A 162 10.32 14.31 13.18
CA ASN A 162 11.74 14.01 13.31
C ASN A 162 12.55 15.32 13.30
N SER A 163 13.19 15.63 14.43
CA SER A 163 14.19 16.70 14.59
C SER A 163 15.48 16.39 13.86
#